data_AF-A0A839J865-F1
#
_entry.id   AF-A0A839J865-F1
#
_cell.length_a   1.000
_cell.length_b   1.000
_cell.length_c   1.000
_cell.angle_alpha   90.00
_cell.angle_beta   90.00
_cell.angle_gamma   90.00
#
_symmetry.space_group_name_H-M   'P 1'
#
loop_
_entity.id
_entity.type
_entity.pdbx_description
1 polymer ?
#
loop_
_entity_poly.entity_id
_entity_poly.type
_entity_poly.pdbx_seq_one_letter_code
_entity_poly.pdbx_strand_id
1 'polypeptide(L)'
;MSKFTFPVIFGQRGLATTQQLLEAGASLSQLQHLVRSGRRILRTVYSPRPGPLTGGDLLVAASLWAGPRSVLTGLHALQVHGFAYDHEFPITSFLVPNTARARVRGAGSRQSGPSVYPRRSCATTSA
;
A
#
# COMPACT_ATOMS: atom_id res chain seq x y z
N MET A 1 28.59 17.80 0.83
CA MET A 1 27.34 17.00 0.82
C MET A 1 26.74 17.08 -0.58
N SER A 2 26.90 16.04 -1.40
CA SER A 2 26.33 16.06 -2.75
C SER A 2 24.81 16.02 -2.64
N LYS A 3 24.12 17.02 -3.19
CA LYS A 3 22.66 17.12 -3.18
C LYS A 3 22.13 16.09 -4.17
N PHE A 4 21.52 15.00 -3.68
CA PHE A 4 20.87 14.04 -4.57
C PHE A 4 19.53 14.60 -5.05
N THR A 5 19.16 14.30 -6.28
CA THR A 5 17.86 14.67 -6.84
C THR A 5 16.89 13.53 -6.59
N PHE A 6 15.71 13.85 -6.03
CA PHE A 6 14.68 12.84 -5.82
C PHE A 6 14.16 12.35 -7.19
N PRO A 7 14.18 11.05 -7.49
CA PRO A 7 13.81 10.55 -8.81
C PRO A 7 12.30 10.72 -9.05
N VAL A 8 11.95 11.18 -10.24
CA VAL A 8 10.55 11.24 -10.69
C VAL A 8 10.26 10.00 -11.51
N ILE A 9 9.53 9.05 -10.92
CA ILE A 9 9.20 7.77 -11.55
C ILE A 9 7.75 7.81 -11.99
N PHE A 10 7.52 7.54 -13.28
CA PHE A 10 6.18 7.54 -13.85
C PHE A 10 5.27 6.52 -13.14
N GLY A 11 4.03 6.90 -12.88
CA GLY A 11 3.06 6.07 -12.17
C GLY A 11 3.23 5.98 -10.64
N GLN A 12 4.33 6.50 -10.07
CA GLN A 12 4.58 6.45 -8.61
C GLN A 12 4.17 7.73 -7.88
N ARG A 13 3.53 8.69 -8.57
CA ARG A 13 3.07 9.99 -8.01
C ARG A 13 4.17 10.74 -7.24
N GLY A 14 5.41 10.58 -7.68
CA GLY A 14 6.58 11.18 -7.03
C GLY A 14 7.05 10.46 -5.77
N LEU A 15 6.51 9.29 -5.43
CA LEU A 15 7.04 8.43 -4.38
C LEU A 15 8.22 7.60 -4.90
N ALA A 16 9.11 7.21 -3.99
CA ALA A 16 10.21 6.32 -4.32
C ALA A 16 10.48 5.33 -3.18
N THR A 17 10.95 4.15 -3.57
CA THR A 17 11.40 3.12 -2.64
C THR A 17 12.85 3.32 -2.20
N THR A 18 13.25 2.69 -1.10
CA THR A 18 14.66 2.69 -0.66
C THR A 18 15.61 2.27 -1.79
N GLN A 19 15.27 1.21 -2.53
CA GLN A 19 16.12 0.69 -3.60
C GLN A 19 16.27 1.72 -4.73
N GLN A 20 15.17 2.32 -5.17
CA GLN A 20 15.20 3.34 -6.22
C GLN A 20 15.97 4.61 -5.80
N LEU A 21 15.91 4.98 -4.52
CA LEU A 21 16.71 6.08 -4.00
C LEU A 21 18.21 5.76 -4.01
N LEU A 22 18.58 4.54 -3.61
CA LEU A 22 19.97 4.07 -3.67
C LEU A 22 20.49 4.02 -5.11
N GLU A 23 19.68 3.51 -6.05
CA GLU A 23 20.00 3.49 -7.49
C GLU A 23 20.13 4.90 -8.08
N ALA A 24 19.34 5.85 -7.59
CA ALA A 24 19.45 7.27 -7.95
C ALA A 24 20.67 7.98 -7.31
N GLY A 25 21.52 7.25 -6.58
CA GLY A 25 22.74 7.77 -5.95
C GLY A 25 22.52 8.39 -4.57
N ALA A 26 21.40 8.14 -3.91
CA ALA A 26 21.20 8.59 -2.54
C ALA A 26 22.08 7.79 -1.57
N SER A 27 22.66 8.48 -0.58
CA SER A 27 23.41 7.85 0.50
C SER A 27 22.49 7.38 1.64
N LEU A 28 23.00 6.45 2.47
CA LEU A 28 22.30 6.04 3.69
C LEU A 28 22.06 7.20 4.66
N SER A 29 22.98 8.15 4.75
CA SER A 29 22.83 9.36 5.57
C SER A 29 21.69 10.26 5.07
N GLN A 30 21.49 10.35 3.76
CA GLN A 30 20.36 11.08 3.17
C GLN A 30 19.03 10.37 3.45
N LEU A 31 18.99 9.03 3.35
CA LEU A 31 17.82 8.24 3.75
C LEU A 31 17.47 8.46 5.23
N GLN A 32 18.45 8.50 6.12
CA GLN A 32 18.23 8.83 7.54
C GLN A 32 17.70 10.25 7.73
N HIS A 33 18.19 11.22 6.96
CA HIS A 33 17.65 12.58 6.95
C HIS A 33 16.18 12.60 6.49
N LEU A 34 15.81 11.81 5.47
CA LEU A 34 14.41 11.68 5.04
C LEU A 34 13.52 11.09 6.15
N VAL A 35 14.03 10.12 6.91
CA VAL A 35 13.31 9.60 8.08
C VAL A 35 13.08 10.70 9.12
N ARG A 36 14.13 11.43 9.48
CA ARG A 36 14.08 12.49 10.51
C ARG A 36 13.20 13.67 10.11
N SER A 37 13.11 13.97 8.81
CA SER A 37 12.25 15.03 8.26
C SER A 37 10.79 14.59 8.05
N GLY A 38 10.40 13.41 8.53
CA GLY A 38 9.02 12.93 8.43
C GLY A 38 8.58 12.56 7.01
N ARG A 39 9.53 12.37 6.09
CA ARG A 39 9.26 12.03 4.67
C ARG A 39 9.12 10.53 4.41
N ARG A 40 9.06 9.72 5.46
CA ARG A 40 8.90 8.26 5.35
C ARG A 40 7.45 7.89 5.57
N ILE A 41 6.78 7.41 4.53
CA ILE A 41 5.36 7.02 4.56
C ILE A 41 5.22 5.59 5.10
N LEU A 42 6.03 4.69 4.56
CA LEU A 42 6.11 3.27 4.91
C LEU A 42 7.57 2.87 5.11
N ARG A 43 7.80 1.66 5.64
CA ARG A 43 9.15 1.19 5.97
C ARG A 43 10.16 1.36 4.83
N THR A 44 9.74 1.18 3.57
CA THR A 44 10.62 1.25 2.39
C THR A 44 10.20 2.32 1.40
N VAL A 45 9.23 3.20 1.72
CA VAL A 45 8.65 4.17 0.77
C VAL A 45 8.75 5.59 1.34
N TYR A 46 9.24 6.50 0.52
CA TYR A 46 9.54 7.89 0.88
C TYR A 46 8.83 8.87 -0.05
N SER A 47 8.55 10.06 0.49
CA SER A 47 8.03 11.20 -0.25
C SER A 47 9.10 12.29 -0.45
N PRO A 48 8.99 13.08 -1.53
CA PRO A 48 9.88 14.20 -1.81
C PRO A 48 9.52 15.43 -0.99
N ARG A 49 8.33 15.49 -0.37
CA ARG A 49 7.88 16.59 0.49
C ARG A 49 7.05 16.03 1.66
N PRO A 50 7.17 16.61 2.87
CA PRO A 50 6.22 16.35 3.95
C PRO A 50 4.87 16.99 3.58
N GLY A 51 3.76 16.34 3.93
CA GLY A 51 2.43 16.88 3.67
C GLY A 51 1.33 15.83 3.73
N PRO A 52 0.06 16.26 3.64
CA PRO A 52 -1.08 15.36 3.57
C PRO A 52 -0.98 14.52 2.29
N LEU A 53 -1.11 13.20 2.45
CA LEU A 53 -1.15 12.26 1.34
C LEU A 53 -2.61 12.03 0.97
N THR A 54 -2.90 12.06 -0.32
CA THR A 54 -4.23 11.69 -0.82
C THR A 54 -4.43 10.17 -0.72
N GLY A 55 -5.68 9.70 -0.74
CA GLY A 55 -5.97 8.26 -0.79
C GLY A 55 -5.27 7.56 -1.98
N GLY A 56 -5.16 8.27 -3.11
CA GLY A 56 -4.41 7.80 -4.27
C GLY A 56 -2.90 7.66 -4.05
N ASP A 57 -2.29 8.54 -3.24
CA ASP A 57 -0.87 8.44 -2.88
C ASP A 57 -0.63 7.28 -1.91
N LEU A 58 -1.57 7.06 -0.98
CA LEU A 58 -1.53 5.92 -0.06
C LEU A 58 -1.66 4.58 -0.79
N LEU A 59 -2.52 4.49 -1.81
CA LEU A 59 -2.64 3.30 -2.65
C LEU A 59 -1.34 2.98 -3.38
N VAL A 60 -0.69 3.99 -3.98
CA VAL A 60 0.60 3.82 -4.64
C VAL A 60 1.72 3.49 -3.64
N ALA A 61 1.73 4.13 -2.47
CA ALA A 61 2.67 3.80 -1.42
C ALA A 61 2.51 2.34 -0.97
N ALA A 62 1.27 1.88 -0.82
CA ALA A 62 0.96 0.53 -0.40
C ALA A 62 1.33 -0.51 -1.48
N SER A 63 1.10 -0.22 -2.77
CA SER A 63 1.53 -1.10 -3.86
C SER A 63 3.06 -1.22 -3.94
N LEU A 64 3.78 -0.11 -3.80
CA LEU A 64 5.25 -0.11 -3.73
C LEU A 64 5.78 -0.90 -2.52
N TRP A 65 5.06 -0.85 -1.40
CA TRP A 65 5.42 -1.59 -0.20
C TRP A 65 5.06 -3.09 -0.27
N ALA A 66 3.98 -3.44 -0.96
CA ALA A 66 3.59 -4.83 -1.23
C ALA A 66 4.52 -5.49 -2.26
N GLY A 67 5.07 -4.70 -3.18
CA GLY A 67 6.10 -5.11 -4.13
C GLY A 67 5.58 -5.34 -5.56
N PRO A 68 6.48 -5.55 -6.52
CA PRO A 68 6.16 -5.52 -7.96
C PRO A 68 5.27 -6.68 -8.44
N ARG A 69 5.20 -7.78 -7.68
CA ARG A 69 4.34 -8.94 -8.00
C ARG A 69 3.02 -8.92 -7.22
N SER A 70 2.75 -7.83 -6.49
CA SER A 70 1.52 -7.70 -5.72
C SER A 70 0.36 -7.27 -6.60
N VAL A 71 -0.83 -7.79 -6.31
CA VAL A 71 -2.07 -7.46 -7.03
C VAL A 71 -3.04 -6.84 -6.04
N LEU A 72 -3.57 -5.66 -6.37
CA LEU A 72 -4.58 -4.98 -5.55
C LEU A 72 -5.86 -5.81 -5.53
N THR A 73 -6.44 -5.99 -4.34
CA THR A 73 -7.66 -6.79 -4.16
C THR A 73 -8.63 -6.17 -3.15
N GLY A 74 -9.82 -6.76 -3.07
CA GLY A 74 -10.88 -6.30 -2.19
C GLY A 74 -11.53 -5.00 -2.67
N LEU A 75 -12.06 -4.23 -1.73
CA LEU A 75 -12.93 -3.09 -2.02
C LEU A 75 -12.21 -1.95 -2.77
N HIS A 76 -10.91 -1.74 -2.51
CA HIS A 76 -10.13 -0.77 -3.28
C HIS A 76 -9.88 -1.19 -4.74
N ALA A 77 -9.81 -2.49 -5.04
CA ALA A 77 -9.73 -2.92 -6.44
C ALA A 77 -11.02 -2.58 -7.17
N LEU A 78 -12.17 -2.86 -6.55
CA LEU A 78 -13.48 -2.49 -7.10
C LEU A 78 -13.61 -0.98 -7.28
N GLN A 79 -13.16 -0.18 -6.31
CA GLN A 79 -13.17 1.28 -6.42
C GLN A 79 -12.30 1.79 -7.59
N VAL A 80 -11.11 1.21 -7.79
CA VAL A 80 -10.25 1.53 -8.96
C VAL A 80 -10.92 1.15 -10.28
N HIS A 81 -11.74 0.10 -10.28
CA HIS A 81 -12.54 -0.32 -11.44
C HIS A 81 -13.85 0.47 -11.62
N GLY A 82 -14.09 1.53 -10.83
CA GLY A 82 -15.23 2.43 -11.00
C GLY A 82 -16.48 2.04 -10.22
N PHE A 83 -16.40 1.06 -9.32
CA PHE A 83 -17.49 0.78 -8.38
C PHE A 83 -17.52 1.85 -7.29
N ALA A 84 -18.61 2.61 -7.22
CA ALA A 84 -18.82 3.62 -6.19
C ALA A 84 -19.34 2.97 -4.90
N TYR A 85 -18.83 3.46 -3.78
CA TYR A 85 -19.27 3.08 -2.44
C TYR A 85 -19.36 4.34 -1.59
N ASP A 86 -20.36 4.42 -0.73
CA ASP A 86 -20.58 5.60 0.12
C ASP A 86 -19.65 5.66 1.34
N HIS A 87 -18.70 4.73 1.48
CA HIS A 87 -17.83 4.62 2.66
C HIS A 87 -16.35 4.55 2.25
N GLU A 88 -15.52 5.28 2.99
CA GLU A 88 -14.07 5.17 2.88
C GLU A 88 -13.59 3.86 3.50
N PHE A 89 -12.80 3.09 2.75
CA PHE A 89 -12.24 1.83 3.23
C PHE A 89 -10.85 2.06 3.81
N PRO A 90 -10.63 1.83 5.12
CA PRO A 90 -9.34 2.10 5.75
C PRO A 90 -8.28 1.03 5.47
N ILE A 91 -8.66 -0.10 4.86
CA ILE A 91 -7.77 -1.27 4.68
C ILE A 91 -7.51 -1.51 3.20
N THR A 92 -6.26 -1.32 2.79
CA THR A 92 -5.79 -1.72 1.47
C THR A 92 -5.22 -3.13 1.51
N SER A 93 -5.79 -4.04 0.72
CA SER A 93 -5.39 -5.44 0.67
C SER A 93 -4.71 -5.77 -0.66
N PHE A 94 -3.58 -6.47 -0.58
CA PHE A 94 -2.84 -6.94 -1.74
C PHE A 94 -2.63 -8.45 -1.65
N LEU A 95 -2.87 -9.14 -2.77
CA LEU A 95 -2.40 -10.51 -2.95
C LEU A 95 -0.92 -10.46 -3.34
N VAL A 96 -0.12 -11.28 -2.68
CA VAL A 96 1.31 -11.40 -2.89
C VAL A 96 1.60 -12.89 -3.14
N PRO A 97 2.48 -13.25 -4.10
CA PRO A 97 2.85 -14.65 -4.32
C PRO A 97 3.34 -15.31 -3.04
N ASN A 98 3.09 -16.62 -2.86
CA ASN A 98 3.52 -17.36 -1.67
C ASN A 98 5.05 -17.36 -1.46
N THR A 99 5.83 -17.08 -2.51
CA THR A 99 7.28 -16.95 -2.49
C THR A 99 7.75 -15.61 -1.90
N ALA A 100 6.83 -14.68 -1.66
CA ALA A 100 7.12 -13.37 -1.11
C ALA A 100 6.51 -13.21 0.29
N ARG A 101 7.16 -12.40 1.12
CA ARG A 101 6.77 -12.22 2.52
C ARG A 101 5.53 -11.33 2.61
N ALA A 102 4.42 -11.88 3.10
CA ALA A 102 3.23 -11.11 3.45
C ALA A 102 3.57 -10.06 4.52
N ARG A 103 3.02 -8.85 4.36
CA ARG A 103 3.24 -7.74 5.28
C ARG A 103 1.91 -7.15 5.70
N VAL A 104 1.76 -6.89 7.00
CA VAL A 104 0.56 -6.28 7.57
C VAL A 104 0.96 -4.98 8.24
N ARG A 105 0.23 -3.91 7.91
CA ARG A 105 0.29 -2.64 8.64
C ARG A 105 -1.14 -2.33 9.07
N GLY A 106 -1.42 -2.45 10.36
CA GLY A 106 -2.72 -2.06 10.88
C GLY A 106 -2.89 -0.55 10.77
N ALA A 107 -3.84 -0.10 9.97
CA ALA A 107 -4.61 1.09 10.30
C ALA A 107 -5.60 0.63 11.37
N GLY A 108 -5.50 1.15 12.59
CA GLY A 108 -6.40 0.92 13.75
C GLY A 108 -7.25 -0.35 13.71
N SER A 109 -6.86 -1.38 14.46
CA SER A 109 -7.59 -2.64 14.57
C SER A 109 -9.05 -2.43 15.02
N ARG A 110 -10.00 -2.65 14.11
CA ARG A 110 -11.23 -3.38 14.46
C ARG A 110 -11.04 -4.81 13.99
N GLN A 111 -10.80 -5.71 14.93
CA GLN A 111 -10.93 -7.14 14.69
C GLN A 111 -12.41 -7.42 14.45
N SER A 112 -12.83 -7.47 13.20
CA SER A 112 -13.93 -8.36 12.84
C SER A 112 -13.29 -9.72 12.66
N GLY A 113 -13.50 -10.62 13.63
CA GLY A 113 -13.15 -12.03 13.48
C GLY A 113 -13.81 -12.65 12.24
N PRO A 114 -13.51 -13.90 11.90
CA PRO A 114 -14.11 -14.54 10.73
C PRO A 114 -15.63 -14.45 10.83
N SER A 115 -16.23 -13.63 9.96
CA SER A 115 -17.65 -13.71 9.70
C SER A 115 -17.89 -15.06 9.05
N VAL A 116 -18.22 -16.04 9.89
CA VAL A 116 -18.79 -17.31 9.46
C VAL A 116 -20.09 -16.95 8.77
N TYR A 117 -20.06 -16.79 7.45
CA TYR A 117 -21.27 -16.88 6.65
C TYR A 117 -21.76 -18.33 6.78
N PRO A 118 -22.91 -18.59 7.44
CA PRO A 118 -23.48 -19.92 7.38
C PRO A 118 -23.84 -20.19 5.92
N ARG A 119 -23.27 -21.27 5.35
CA ARG A 119 -23.76 -21.82 4.08
C ARG A 119 -25.24 -22.13 4.27
N ARG A 120 -26.11 -21.45 3.52
CA ARG A 120 -27.45 -21.97 3.27
C ARG A 120 -27.28 -23.25 2.46
N SER A 121 -27.44 -24.40 3.09
CA SER A 121 -27.68 -25.65 2.39
C SER A 121 -29.13 -25.65 1.90
N CYS A 122 -29.30 -25.51 0.59
CA CYS A 122 -30.48 -25.97 -0.12
C CYS A 122 -30.48 -27.50 -0.14
N ALA A 123 -31.55 -28.12 0.34
CA ALA A 123 -32.07 -29.44 -0.05
C ALA A 123 -33.24 -29.78 0.89
N THR A 124 -34.33 -30.42 0.53
CA THR A 124 -35.00 -30.82 -0.71
C THR A 124 -36.37 -31.29 -0.22
N THR A 125 -37.40 -31.07 -1.02
CA THR A 125 -38.78 -31.56 -0.89
C THR A 125 -38.90 -33.07 -0.57
N SER A 126 -40.09 -33.44 -0.07
CA SER A 126 -40.77 -34.77 -0.12
C SER A 126 -40.79 -35.50 1.24
N ALA A 127 -41.90 -36.02 1.76
CA ALA A 127 -43.31 -36.07 1.36
C ALA A 127 -44.15 -36.27 2.64
#